data_AF-A0A7C3APA2-F1
#
_entry.id   AF-A0A7C3APA2-F1
#
_cell.length_a   1.000
_cell.length_b   1.000
_cell.length_c   1.000
_cell.angle_alpha   90.00
_cell.angle_beta   90.00
_cell.angle_gamma   90.00
#
_symmetry.space_group_name_H-M   'P 1'
#
loop_
_entity.id
_entity.type
_entity.pdbx_description
1 polymer ?
#
loop_
_entity_poly.entity_id
_entity_poly.type
_entity_poly.pdbx_seq_one_letter_code
_entity_poly.pdbx_strand_id
1 'polypeptide(L)'
;MEGSQKDVRIGVFICHCGKNIAATVDVEEVRKYAETLPNVVVARDYLFMCSEAGQKLIKDSIKEYGLDRVVVAACSPKLHEITFRRCLEEAGLNKFFLEMANIREQCSWAHIYEPQKATEKAKALIRAAVMRVQEHEEIGTIREDVTKRVLVIGGGVAGIEAALNLASPRQGKLRSVLVVGGGIGGIQAALDLADMGYRVYLVERRPVIGGNMARVYKTFPTDDCAMCILSPKMNDVATHKNIELITNAEVVAVEGEPGHFKAKIKVHPRYVDPSKCTGCGTCSEKCPGRAPDDWNLFGTRKAIYIPYPQGVPRKYVIDPNACLYLTRGICRVCEKLCPAKAINFEDKGEEIEVEVGAIIVATGFEEWSPEPLAQYGYGRYKNVVTLMQFTRMFDVTGPTGGKVVRL
;
A
#
# COMPACT_ATOMS: atom_id res chain seq x y z
N MET A 1 -46.38 -1.86 -20.35
CA MET A 1 -45.85 -2.02 -21.72
C MET A 1 -44.98 -3.26 -21.69
N GLU A 2 -45.51 -4.36 -22.22
CA GLU A 2 -44.83 -5.65 -22.35
C GLU A 2 -43.64 -5.47 -23.30
N GLY A 3 -42.44 -5.43 -22.74
CA GLY A 3 -41.21 -5.49 -23.54
C GLY A 3 -41.05 -6.90 -24.08
N SER A 4 -40.97 -7.04 -25.40
CA SER A 4 -40.62 -8.30 -26.06
C SER A 4 -39.43 -8.94 -25.37
N GLN A 5 -39.62 -10.14 -24.81
CA GLN A 5 -38.55 -10.92 -24.20
C GLN A 5 -37.51 -11.21 -25.30
N LYS A 6 -36.41 -10.45 -25.33
CA LYS A 6 -35.31 -10.71 -26.25
C LYS A 6 -34.79 -12.10 -25.92
N ASP A 7 -34.83 -13.01 -26.89
CA ASP A 7 -34.22 -14.33 -26.76
C ASP A 7 -32.74 -14.15 -26.44
N VAL A 8 -32.34 -14.53 -25.22
CA VAL A 8 -30.96 -14.45 -24.74
C VAL A 8 -30.09 -15.39 -25.57
N ARG A 9 -28.90 -14.93 -26.00
CA ARG A 9 -27.98 -15.67 -26.87
C ARG A 9 -26.59 -15.73 -26.24
N ILE A 10 -26.26 -16.88 -25.67
CA ILE A 10 -25.07 -17.08 -24.86
C ILE A 10 -23.98 -17.77 -25.67
N GLY A 11 -22.76 -17.21 -25.64
CA GLY A 11 -21.55 -17.90 -26.07
C GLY A 11 -20.76 -18.43 -24.88
N VAL A 12 -20.41 -19.72 -24.89
CA VAL A 12 -19.58 -20.34 -23.85
C VAL A 12 -18.17 -20.62 -24.38
N PHE A 13 -17.14 -20.11 -23.71
CA PHE A 13 -15.76 -20.21 -24.13
C PHE A 13 -14.91 -20.92 -23.08
N ILE A 14 -14.41 -22.12 -23.41
CA ILE A 14 -13.70 -22.98 -22.47
C ILE A 14 -12.19 -22.91 -22.72
N CYS A 15 -11.42 -22.54 -21.71
CA CYS A 15 -9.97 -22.41 -21.81
C CYS A 15 -9.27 -23.72 -21.42
N HIS A 16 -8.23 -24.12 -22.16
CA HIS A 16 -7.36 -25.24 -21.76
C HIS A 16 -6.27 -24.79 -20.77
N CYS A 17 -5.88 -23.52 -20.87
CA CYS A 17 -4.76 -22.92 -20.13
C CYS A 17 -3.47 -23.76 -20.29
N GLY A 18 -3.19 -24.19 -21.52
CA GLY A 18 -2.17 -25.19 -21.81
C GLY A 18 -2.55 -26.53 -21.17
N LYS A 19 -1.75 -26.99 -20.21
CA LYS A 19 -2.06 -28.20 -19.43
C LYS A 19 -2.74 -27.91 -18.08
N ASN A 20 -2.88 -26.65 -17.68
CA ASN A 20 -3.40 -26.32 -16.35
C ASN A 20 -4.86 -26.71 -16.15
N ILE A 21 -5.68 -26.68 -17.19
CA ILE A 21 -7.06 -27.16 -17.16
C ILE A 21 -7.14 -28.50 -17.90
N ALA A 22 -6.64 -28.56 -19.13
CA ALA A 22 -6.80 -29.72 -20.01
C ALA A 22 -6.09 -31.01 -19.56
N ALA A 23 -5.15 -30.96 -18.60
CA ALA A 23 -4.55 -32.18 -18.05
C ALA A 23 -5.45 -32.91 -17.03
N THR A 24 -6.49 -32.24 -16.52
CA THR A 24 -7.36 -32.78 -15.46
C THR A 24 -8.82 -32.75 -15.87
N VAL A 25 -9.26 -31.70 -16.54
CA VAL A 25 -10.63 -31.55 -17.04
C VAL A 25 -10.65 -31.93 -18.51
N ASP A 26 -11.57 -32.81 -18.89
CA ASP A 26 -11.85 -33.09 -20.30
C ASP A 26 -12.59 -31.90 -20.92
N VAL A 27 -11.82 -31.04 -21.58
CA VAL A 27 -12.33 -29.80 -22.16
C VAL A 27 -13.29 -30.05 -23.31
N GLU A 28 -13.05 -31.11 -24.10
CA GLU A 28 -13.92 -31.45 -25.22
C GLU A 28 -15.29 -31.91 -24.72
N GLU A 29 -15.31 -32.77 -23.70
CA GLU A 29 -16.55 -33.22 -23.05
C GLU A 29 -17.31 -32.05 -22.41
N VAL A 30 -16.61 -31.16 -21.72
CA VAL A 30 -17.20 -29.96 -21.12
C VAL A 30 -17.78 -29.02 -22.18
N ARG A 31 -17.10 -28.82 -23.31
CA ARG A 31 -17.60 -28.02 -24.44
C ARG A 31 -18.89 -28.62 -25.01
N LYS A 32 -18.89 -29.92 -25.33
CA LYS A 32 -20.09 -30.63 -25.84
C LYS A 32 -21.26 -30.51 -24.87
N TYR A 33 -21.00 -30.66 -23.58
CA TYR A 33 -22.03 -30.46 -22.55
C TYR A 33 -22.57 -29.01 -22.55
N ALA A 34 -21.70 -28.00 -22.67
CA ALA A 34 -22.11 -26.61 -22.70
C ALA A 34 -23.07 -26.29 -23.87
N GLU A 35 -22.91 -26.93 -25.03
CA GLU A 35 -23.81 -26.80 -26.18
C GLU A 35 -25.25 -27.28 -25.89
N THR A 36 -25.44 -28.13 -24.88
CA THR A 36 -26.77 -28.65 -24.50
C THR A 36 -27.52 -27.73 -23.53
N LEU A 37 -26.86 -26.69 -23.01
CA LEU A 37 -27.44 -25.79 -22.02
C LEU A 37 -28.40 -24.78 -22.69
N PRO A 38 -29.48 -24.37 -21.99
CA PRO A 38 -30.46 -23.45 -22.56
C PRO A 38 -29.81 -22.12 -22.95
N ASN A 39 -30.28 -21.55 -24.06
CA ASN A 39 -29.84 -20.27 -24.62
C ASN A 39 -28.36 -20.23 -25.07
N VAL A 40 -27.61 -21.33 -24.94
CA VAL A 40 -26.25 -21.43 -25.49
C VAL A 40 -26.34 -21.66 -27.00
N VAL A 41 -25.94 -20.66 -27.78
CA VAL A 41 -25.97 -20.72 -29.25
C VAL A 41 -24.64 -21.17 -29.85
N VAL A 42 -23.54 -21.03 -29.10
CA VAL A 42 -22.22 -21.50 -29.50
C VAL A 42 -21.38 -21.84 -28.27
N ALA A 43 -20.67 -22.97 -28.31
CA ALA A 43 -19.60 -23.27 -27.35
C ALA A 43 -18.29 -23.56 -28.10
N ARG A 44 -17.22 -22.86 -27.74
CA ARG A 44 -15.88 -23.05 -28.33
C ARG A 44 -14.86 -23.25 -27.24
N ASP A 45 -13.86 -24.07 -27.51
CA ASP A 45 -12.68 -24.20 -26.66
C ASP A 45 -11.43 -23.66 -27.35
N TYR A 46 -10.48 -23.16 -26.57
CA TYR A 46 -9.20 -22.67 -27.10
C TYR A 46 -8.08 -22.81 -26.07
N LEU A 47 -6.85 -22.93 -26.57
CA LEU A 47 -5.68 -23.22 -25.75
C LEU A 47 -5.44 -22.16 -24.66
N PHE A 48 -5.52 -20.88 -25.05
CA PHE A 48 -5.35 -19.73 -24.17
C PHE A 48 -6.40 -18.65 -24.47
N MET A 49 -7.54 -18.71 -23.78
CA MET A 49 -8.66 -17.81 -24.07
C MET A 49 -8.33 -16.33 -23.82
N CYS A 50 -7.41 -16.02 -22.89
CA CYS A 50 -6.97 -14.65 -22.61
C CYS A 50 -5.96 -14.10 -23.63
N SER A 51 -5.40 -14.94 -24.51
CA SER A 51 -4.50 -14.49 -25.58
C SER A 51 -5.22 -13.64 -26.62
N GLU A 52 -4.49 -12.91 -27.44
CA GLU A 52 -5.06 -12.11 -28.53
C GLU A 52 -5.95 -12.96 -29.46
N ALA A 53 -5.49 -14.17 -29.82
CA ALA A 53 -6.26 -15.10 -30.65
C ALA A 53 -7.54 -15.59 -29.95
N GLY A 54 -7.46 -15.90 -28.65
CA GLY A 54 -8.62 -16.31 -27.85
C GLY A 54 -9.65 -15.17 -27.68
N GLN A 55 -9.18 -13.94 -27.45
CA GLN A 55 -10.06 -12.77 -27.40
C GLN A 55 -10.67 -12.48 -28.77
N LYS A 56 -9.90 -12.60 -29.86
CA LYS A 56 -10.45 -12.47 -31.23
C LYS A 56 -11.53 -13.51 -31.50
N LEU A 57 -11.33 -14.76 -31.07
CA LEU A 57 -12.35 -15.81 -31.18
C LEU A 57 -13.66 -15.41 -30.48
N ILE A 58 -13.59 -14.83 -29.28
CA ILE A 58 -14.77 -14.33 -28.57
C ILE A 58 -15.43 -13.20 -29.37
N LYS A 59 -14.66 -12.18 -29.77
CA LYS A 59 -15.17 -11.00 -30.49
C LYS A 59 -15.82 -11.37 -31.82
N ASP A 60 -15.22 -12.30 -32.56
CA ASP A 60 -15.74 -12.79 -33.83
C ASP A 60 -17.05 -13.56 -33.59
N SER A 61 -17.09 -14.47 -32.61
CA SER A 61 -18.30 -15.21 -32.25
C SER A 61 -19.45 -14.29 -31.78
N ILE A 62 -19.15 -13.21 -31.05
CA ILE A 62 -20.16 -12.21 -30.65
C ILE A 62 -20.87 -11.65 -31.89
N LYS A 63 -20.11 -11.30 -32.93
CA LYS A 63 -20.65 -10.75 -34.18
C LYS A 63 -21.33 -11.82 -35.04
N GLU A 64 -20.68 -12.97 -35.21
CA GLU A 64 -21.13 -14.06 -36.08
C GLU A 64 -22.46 -14.65 -35.62
N TYR A 65 -22.63 -14.89 -34.32
CA TYR A 65 -23.81 -15.54 -33.77
C TYR A 65 -24.79 -14.56 -33.11
N GLY A 66 -24.51 -13.26 -33.15
CA GLY A 66 -25.32 -12.23 -32.48
C GLY A 66 -25.46 -12.50 -30.98
N LEU A 67 -24.33 -12.76 -30.30
CA LEU A 67 -24.33 -13.05 -28.87
C LEU A 67 -24.64 -11.78 -28.06
N ASP A 68 -25.45 -11.93 -27.02
CA ASP A 68 -25.72 -10.86 -26.05
C ASP A 68 -25.25 -11.19 -24.63
N ARG A 69 -24.79 -12.43 -24.38
CA ARG A 69 -24.17 -12.88 -23.13
C ARG A 69 -22.96 -13.75 -23.42
N VAL A 70 -21.96 -13.69 -22.54
CA VAL A 70 -20.73 -14.46 -22.68
C VAL A 70 -20.38 -15.15 -21.37
N VAL A 71 -20.13 -16.46 -21.43
CA VAL A 71 -19.51 -17.21 -20.34
C VAL A 71 -18.09 -17.58 -20.73
N VAL A 72 -17.12 -17.25 -19.87
CA VAL A 72 -15.74 -17.73 -20.03
C VAL A 72 -15.40 -18.72 -18.91
N ALA A 73 -15.21 -19.98 -19.26
CA ALA A 73 -14.81 -21.04 -18.34
C ALA A 73 -13.28 -21.19 -18.34
N ALA A 74 -12.62 -20.59 -17.35
CA ALA A 74 -11.17 -20.50 -17.31
C ALA A 74 -10.62 -20.37 -15.87
N CYS A 75 -9.80 -19.34 -15.64
CA CYS A 75 -9.21 -19.00 -14.36
C CYS A 75 -10.11 -18.08 -13.52
N SER A 76 -9.64 -17.72 -12.33
CA SER A 76 -10.33 -16.82 -11.42
C SER A 76 -10.72 -15.47 -12.05
N PRO A 77 -11.96 -14.96 -11.78
CA PRO A 77 -12.34 -13.61 -12.16
C PRO A 77 -11.43 -12.55 -11.53
N LYS A 78 -10.84 -12.82 -10.35
CA LYS A 78 -9.85 -11.92 -9.72
C LYS A 78 -8.61 -11.67 -10.59
N LEU A 79 -8.36 -12.52 -11.60
CA LEU A 79 -7.22 -12.39 -12.50
C LEU A 79 -7.60 -11.75 -13.84
N HIS A 80 -8.61 -12.27 -14.54
CA HIS A 80 -8.90 -11.89 -15.94
C HIS A 80 -10.31 -11.36 -16.19
N GLU A 81 -11.13 -11.09 -15.18
CA GLU A 81 -12.47 -10.50 -15.40
C GLU A 81 -12.38 -9.16 -16.14
N ILE A 82 -11.46 -8.28 -15.73
CA ILE A 82 -11.24 -6.99 -16.40
C ILE A 82 -10.80 -7.18 -17.85
N THR A 83 -9.96 -8.18 -18.13
CA THR A 83 -9.49 -8.51 -19.49
C THR A 83 -10.66 -8.91 -20.39
N PHE A 84 -11.52 -9.82 -19.94
CA PHE A 84 -12.65 -10.27 -20.74
C PHE A 84 -13.75 -9.21 -20.82
N ARG A 85 -13.95 -8.40 -19.78
CA ARG A 85 -14.84 -7.22 -19.83
C ARG A 85 -14.44 -6.25 -20.94
N ARG A 86 -13.15 -5.94 -21.07
CA ARG A 86 -12.62 -5.11 -22.17
C ARG A 86 -12.82 -5.77 -23.53
N CYS A 87 -12.60 -7.09 -23.62
CA CYS A 87 -12.84 -7.86 -24.84
C CYS A 87 -14.30 -7.74 -25.32
N LEU A 88 -15.28 -7.82 -24.40
CA LEU A 88 -16.69 -7.60 -24.71
C LEU A 88 -16.97 -6.16 -25.16
N GLU A 89 -16.44 -5.16 -24.43
CA GLU A 89 -16.58 -3.74 -24.79
C GLU A 89 -16.04 -3.45 -26.20
N GLU A 90 -14.88 -4.01 -26.56
CA GLU A 90 -14.29 -3.89 -27.89
C GLU A 90 -15.14 -4.55 -29.00
N ALA A 91 -15.96 -5.55 -28.65
CA ALA A 91 -16.94 -6.14 -29.56
C ALA A 91 -18.27 -5.37 -29.61
N GLY A 92 -18.43 -4.33 -28.81
CA GLY A 92 -19.67 -3.54 -28.70
C GLY A 92 -20.72 -4.17 -27.77
N LEU A 93 -20.34 -5.15 -26.94
CA LEU A 93 -21.21 -5.75 -25.94
C LEU A 93 -21.01 -5.09 -24.56
N ASN A 94 -22.09 -4.97 -23.78
CA ASN A 94 -21.98 -4.47 -22.41
C ASN A 94 -21.06 -5.40 -21.59
N LYS A 95 -20.00 -4.85 -20.96
CA LYS A 95 -19.03 -5.63 -20.16
C LYS A 95 -19.65 -6.43 -19.02
N PHE A 96 -20.82 -6.03 -18.50
CA PHE A 96 -21.49 -6.73 -17.40
C PHE A 96 -22.29 -7.95 -17.87
N PHE A 97 -22.41 -8.16 -19.18
CA PHE A 97 -22.95 -9.39 -19.78
C PHE A 97 -21.92 -10.53 -19.89
N LEU A 98 -20.82 -10.41 -19.13
CA LEU A 98 -19.86 -11.47 -18.90
C LEU A 98 -20.16 -12.20 -17.58
N GLU A 99 -20.09 -13.53 -17.60
CA GLU A 99 -19.91 -14.34 -16.39
C GLU A 99 -18.69 -15.25 -16.55
N MET A 100 -17.89 -15.42 -15.49
CA MET A 100 -16.72 -16.29 -15.51
C MET A 100 -16.91 -17.53 -14.64
N ALA A 101 -16.76 -18.71 -15.24
CA ALA A 101 -16.70 -19.97 -14.51
C ALA A 101 -15.24 -20.32 -14.17
N ASN A 102 -14.87 -20.31 -12.89
CA ASN A 102 -13.52 -20.68 -12.47
C ASN A 102 -13.36 -22.21 -12.45
N ILE A 103 -12.85 -22.76 -13.55
CA ILE A 103 -12.57 -24.19 -13.69
C ILE A 103 -11.07 -24.53 -13.54
N ARG A 104 -10.22 -23.54 -13.16
CA ARG A 104 -8.80 -23.74 -12.89
C ARG A 104 -8.51 -23.84 -11.40
N GLU A 105 -8.45 -22.70 -10.70
CA GLU A 105 -8.12 -22.66 -9.27
C GLU A 105 -9.15 -23.41 -8.42
N GLN A 106 -10.42 -23.38 -8.83
CA GLN A 106 -11.51 -24.03 -8.09
C GLN A 106 -11.87 -25.42 -8.63
N CYS A 107 -11.19 -25.91 -9.66
CA CYS A 107 -11.48 -27.23 -10.23
C CYS A 107 -10.22 -27.98 -10.63
N SER A 108 -9.65 -27.73 -11.82
CA SER A 108 -8.54 -28.56 -12.33
C SER A 108 -7.35 -28.66 -11.37
N TRP A 109 -6.91 -27.54 -10.77
CA TRP A 109 -5.78 -27.54 -9.83
C TRP A 109 -6.08 -28.21 -8.49
N ALA A 110 -7.33 -28.21 -8.06
CA ALA A 110 -7.74 -28.81 -6.79
C ALA A 110 -8.01 -30.32 -6.89
N HIS A 111 -8.23 -30.82 -8.12
CA HIS A 111 -8.74 -32.18 -8.37
C HIS A 111 -7.86 -32.98 -9.33
N ILE A 112 -6.54 -32.74 -9.33
CA ILE A 112 -5.59 -33.36 -10.27
C ILE A 112 -5.60 -34.89 -10.25
N TYR A 113 -6.04 -35.52 -9.15
CA TYR A 113 -6.11 -36.97 -8.98
C TYR A 113 -7.50 -37.55 -9.24
N GLU A 114 -8.50 -36.72 -9.53
CA GLU A 114 -9.89 -37.15 -9.75
C GLU A 114 -10.46 -36.53 -11.04
N PRO A 115 -9.85 -36.81 -12.22
CA PRO A 115 -10.16 -36.11 -13.47
C PRO A 115 -11.63 -36.24 -13.90
N GLN A 116 -12.25 -37.42 -13.74
CA GLN A 116 -13.68 -37.58 -14.06
C GLN A 116 -14.57 -36.69 -13.20
N LYS A 117 -14.30 -36.60 -11.89
CA LYS A 117 -15.04 -35.72 -10.98
C LYS A 117 -14.74 -34.24 -11.25
N ALA A 118 -13.52 -33.92 -11.65
CA ALA A 118 -13.14 -32.57 -12.06
C ALA A 118 -13.92 -32.14 -13.32
N THR A 119 -14.05 -33.01 -14.31
CA THR A 119 -14.87 -32.77 -15.51
C THR A 119 -16.33 -32.53 -15.14
N GLU A 120 -16.93 -33.37 -14.30
CA GLU A 120 -18.32 -33.18 -13.83
C GLU A 120 -18.50 -31.88 -13.03
N LYS A 121 -17.53 -31.54 -12.18
CA LYS A 121 -17.54 -30.26 -11.46
C LYS A 121 -17.44 -29.07 -12.42
N ALA A 122 -16.59 -29.14 -13.45
CA ALA A 122 -16.47 -28.10 -14.46
C ALA A 122 -17.80 -27.89 -15.23
N LYS A 123 -18.48 -28.98 -15.61
CA LYS A 123 -19.83 -28.93 -16.20
C LYS A 123 -20.83 -28.22 -15.27
N ALA A 124 -20.84 -28.57 -13.99
CA ALA A 124 -21.73 -27.95 -13.02
C ALA A 124 -21.46 -26.44 -12.84
N LEU A 125 -20.18 -26.03 -12.78
CA LEU A 125 -19.77 -24.63 -12.67
C LEU A 125 -20.17 -23.82 -13.91
N ILE A 126 -19.98 -24.38 -15.11
CA ILE A 126 -20.39 -23.74 -16.36
C ILE A 126 -21.92 -23.63 -16.43
N ARG A 127 -22.66 -24.68 -16.05
CA ARG A 127 -24.12 -24.61 -15.97
C ARG A 127 -24.57 -23.49 -15.06
N ALA A 128 -23.99 -23.38 -13.86
CA ALA A 128 -24.32 -22.30 -12.93
C ALA A 128 -24.02 -20.92 -13.52
N ALA A 129 -22.88 -20.74 -14.18
CA ALA A 129 -22.52 -19.50 -14.86
C ALA A 129 -23.49 -19.14 -16.01
N VAL A 130 -23.90 -20.14 -16.80
CA VAL A 130 -24.88 -19.97 -17.88
C VAL A 130 -26.25 -19.57 -17.29
N MET A 131 -26.73 -20.23 -16.24
CA MET A 131 -28.01 -19.86 -15.60
C MET A 131 -27.94 -18.43 -15.03
N ARG A 132 -26.80 -18.02 -14.48
CA ARG A 132 -26.62 -16.70 -13.90
C ARG A 132 -26.57 -15.59 -14.95
N VAL A 133 -25.81 -15.80 -16.02
CA VAL A 133 -25.61 -14.76 -17.06
C VAL A 133 -26.90 -14.46 -17.83
N GLN A 134 -27.84 -15.41 -17.88
CA GLN A 134 -29.19 -15.21 -18.43
C GLN A 134 -29.94 -14.09 -17.73
N GLU A 135 -29.78 -14.02 -16.40
CA GLU A 135 -30.45 -13.04 -15.54
C GLU A 135 -29.65 -11.74 -15.41
N HIS A 136 -28.52 -11.59 -16.10
CA HIS A 136 -27.78 -10.33 -16.06
C HIS A 136 -28.58 -9.24 -16.76
N GLU A 137 -28.77 -8.13 -16.05
CA GLU A 137 -29.37 -6.91 -16.57
C GLU A 137 -28.30 -5.93 -17.04
N GLU A 138 -28.69 -5.04 -17.95
CA GLU A 138 -27.81 -3.97 -18.38
C GLU A 138 -27.56 -3.01 -17.22
N ILE A 139 -26.37 -3.10 -16.64
CA ILE A 139 -25.91 -2.16 -15.62
C ILE A 139 -25.02 -1.13 -16.31
N GLY A 140 -25.39 0.14 -16.19
CA GLY A 140 -24.58 1.25 -16.69
C GLY A 140 -23.30 1.43 -15.88
N THR A 141 -22.33 2.16 -16.42
CA THR A 141 -21.28 2.77 -15.60
C THR A 141 -21.75 4.12 -15.10
N ILE A 142 -21.62 4.38 -13.81
CA ILE A 142 -21.84 5.73 -13.27
C ILE A 142 -20.72 6.62 -13.81
N ARG A 143 -21.10 7.62 -14.59
CA ARG A 143 -20.23 8.71 -15.00
C ARG A 143 -20.76 9.95 -14.32
N GLU A 144 -19.99 10.49 -13.38
CA GLU A 144 -20.35 11.72 -12.68
C GLU A 144 -19.81 12.92 -13.48
N ASP A 145 -20.72 13.80 -13.90
CA ASP A 145 -20.36 15.06 -14.54
C ASP A 145 -19.94 16.08 -13.48
N VAL A 146 -18.65 16.37 -13.43
CA VAL A 146 -18.11 17.39 -12.51
C VAL A 146 -18.33 18.77 -13.12
N THR A 147 -19.03 19.66 -12.42
CA THR A 147 -19.13 21.08 -12.81
C THR A 147 -17.77 21.75 -12.65
N LYS A 148 -17.07 21.98 -13.78
CA LYS A 148 -15.74 22.61 -13.81
C LYS A 148 -15.80 24.14 -13.67
N ARG A 149 -16.54 24.65 -12.69
CA ARG A 149 -16.67 26.09 -12.42
C ARG A 149 -16.47 26.35 -10.94
N VAL A 150 -15.65 27.33 -10.61
CA VAL A 150 -15.38 27.75 -9.22
C VAL A 150 -15.57 29.27 -9.13
N LEU A 151 -16.31 29.72 -8.12
CA LEU A 151 -16.48 31.14 -7.79
C LEU A 151 -15.52 31.50 -6.66
N VAL A 152 -14.63 32.46 -6.92
CA VAL A 152 -13.79 33.05 -5.87
C VAL A 152 -14.46 34.33 -5.38
N ILE A 153 -14.80 34.39 -4.09
CA ILE A 153 -15.40 35.56 -3.45
C ILE A 153 -14.31 36.31 -2.66
N GLY A 154 -13.96 37.51 -3.15
CA GLY A 154 -12.96 38.39 -2.55
C GLY A 154 -11.74 38.58 -3.47
N GLY A 155 -11.34 39.83 -3.71
CA GLY A 155 -10.24 40.21 -4.60
C GLY A 155 -8.91 40.54 -3.91
N GLY A 156 -8.77 40.18 -2.62
CA GLY A 156 -7.50 40.36 -1.90
C GLY A 156 -6.43 39.35 -2.34
N VAL A 157 -5.23 39.43 -1.76
CA VAL A 157 -4.08 38.56 -2.10
C VAL A 157 -4.47 37.07 -2.09
N ALA A 158 -5.26 36.63 -1.10
CA ALA A 158 -5.75 35.25 -1.02
C ALA A 158 -6.71 34.87 -2.17
N GLY A 159 -7.57 35.80 -2.59
CA GLY A 159 -8.52 35.57 -3.69
C GLY A 159 -7.84 35.58 -5.06
N ILE A 160 -6.87 36.46 -5.27
CA ILE A 160 -6.05 36.48 -6.49
C ILE A 160 -5.24 35.19 -6.61
N GLU A 161 -4.58 34.76 -5.53
CA GLU A 161 -3.81 33.51 -5.49
C GLU A 161 -4.70 32.28 -5.72
N ALA A 162 -5.88 32.24 -5.09
CA ALA A 162 -6.86 31.18 -5.32
C ALA A 162 -7.33 31.14 -6.78
N ALA A 163 -7.65 32.30 -7.37
CA ALA A 163 -8.09 32.39 -8.77
C ALA A 163 -7.01 31.93 -9.76
N LEU A 164 -5.75 32.35 -9.56
CA LEU A 164 -4.63 31.95 -10.42
C LEU A 164 -4.33 30.44 -10.32
N ASN A 165 -4.38 29.87 -9.12
CA ASN A 165 -4.21 28.43 -8.93
C ASN A 165 -5.33 27.62 -9.58
N LEU A 166 -6.58 28.10 -9.51
CA LEU A 166 -7.75 27.46 -10.10
C LEU A 166 -7.81 27.61 -11.64
N ALA A 167 -7.30 28.72 -12.18
CA ALA A 167 -7.28 29.01 -13.62
C ALA A 167 -6.09 28.38 -14.37
N SER A 168 -5.04 27.99 -13.66
CA SER A 168 -3.89 27.30 -14.24
C SER A 168 -4.32 25.94 -14.82
N PRO A 169 -3.88 25.56 -16.05
CA PRO A 169 -4.32 24.31 -16.66
C PRO A 169 -3.81 23.10 -15.88
N ARG A 170 -4.66 22.57 -15.00
CA ARG A 170 -4.43 21.30 -14.29
C ARG A 170 -5.71 20.48 -14.28
N GLN A 171 -5.73 19.45 -15.13
CA GLN A 171 -6.71 18.35 -15.09
C GLN A 171 -6.90 17.81 -13.66
N GLY A 172 -8.04 18.12 -13.03
CA GLY A 172 -9.11 17.13 -12.77
C GLY A 172 -8.93 15.99 -11.77
N LYS A 173 -7.91 15.93 -10.92
CA LYS A 173 -7.85 14.98 -9.78
C LYS A 173 -7.17 15.62 -8.58
N LEU A 174 -7.57 15.27 -7.36
CA LEU A 174 -6.80 15.49 -6.13
C LEU A 174 -5.36 15.00 -6.39
N ARG A 175 -4.43 15.93 -6.64
CA ARG A 175 -3.01 15.61 -6.92
C ARG A 175 -2.23 15.37 -5.63
N SER A 176 -2.90 14.87 -4.59
CA SER A 176 -2.31 14.56 -3.30
C SER A 176 -2.22 13.05 -3.11
N VAL A 177 -1.07 12.58 -2.64
CA VAL A 177 -0.83 11.18 -2.31
C VAL A 177 -0.38 11.10 -0.85
N LEU A 178 -0.95 10.16 -0.11
CA LEU A 178 -0.48 9.81 1.23
C LEU A 178 0.51 8.66 1.13
N VAL A 179 1.71 8.83 1.69
CA VAL A 179 2.70 7.76 1.83
C VAL A 179 2.84 7.43 3.32
N VAL A 180 2.58 6.18 3.68
CA VAL A 180 2.60 5.70 5.07
C VAL A 180 3.87 4.90 5.32
N GLY A 181 4.82 5.48 6.05
CA GLY A 181 6.11 4.90 6.40
C GLY A 181 7.28 5.61 5.73
N GLY A 182 8.17 6.21 6.52
CA GLY A 182 9.35 6.94 6.10
C GLY A 182 10.61 6.08 5.99
N GLY A 183 10.49 4.79 5.65
CA GLY A 183 11.63 3.96 5.24
C GLY A 183 12.09 4.29 3.81
N ILE A 184 13.15 3.64 3.32
CA ILE A 184 13.68 3.87 1.95
C ILE A 184 12.61 3.76 0.85
N GLY A 185 11.69 2.79 0.96
CA GLY A 185 10.61 2.62 -0.01
C GLY A 185 9.61 3.79 -0.02
N GLY A 186 9.21 4.28 1.15
CA GLY A 186 8.31 5.43 1.24
C GLY A 186 8.99 6.75 0.92
N ILE A 187 10.26 6.91 1.30
CA ILE A 187 11.09 8.06 0.90
C ILE A 187 11.19 8.14 -0.62
N GLN A 188 11.51 7.03 -1.29
CA GLN A 188 11.64 7.01 -2.75
C GLN A 188 10.29 7.31 -3.43
N ALA A 189 9.21 6.66 -2.98
CA ALA A 189 7.88 6.91 -3.51
C ALA A 189 7.46 8.38 -3.34
N ALA A 190 7.75 8.98 -2.19
CA ALA A 190 7.45 10.37 -1.92
C ALA A 190 8.22 11.32 -2.84
N LEU A 191 9.52 11.11 -3.02
CA LEU A 191 10.36 11.92 -3.92
C LEU A 191 9.87 11.82 -5.38
N ASP A 192 9.68 10.61 -5.90
CA ASP A 192 9.27 10.41 -7.29
C ASP A 192 7.92 11.08 -7.59
N LEU A 193 6.94 10.93 -6.69
CA LEU A 193 5.64 11.59 -6.82
C LEU A 193 5.75 13.11 -6.71
N ALA A 194 6.58 13.60 -5.80
CA ALA A 194 6.75 15.02 -5.58
C ALA A 194 7.46 15.71 -6.76
N ASP A 195 8.43 15.04 -7.38
CA ASP A 195 9.13 15.46 -8.60
C ASP A 195 8.20 15.46 -9.83
N MET A 196 7.25 14.51 -9.89
CA MET A 196 6.16 14.53 -10.88
C MET A 196 5.12 15.64 -10.63
N GLY A 197 5.27 16.41 -9.56
CA GLY A 197 4.42 17.56 -9.24
C GLY A 197 3.16 17.22 -8.43
N TYR A 198 3.09 16.03 -7.83
CA TYR A 198 2.06 15.70 -6.84
C TYR A 198 2.39 16.29 -5.48
N ARG A 199 1.38 16.74 -4.74
CA ARG A 199 1.50 17.00 -3.30
C ARG A 199 1.61 15.65 -2.59
N VAL A 200 2.55 15.51 -1.66
CA VAL A 200 2.73 14.26 -0.92
C VAL A 200 2.66 14.54 0.56
N TYR A 201 1.84 13.78 1.29
CA TYR A 201 1.89 13.70 2.74
C TYR A 201 2.68 12.45 3.10
N LEU A 202 3.87 12.58 3.70
CA LEU A 202 4.68 11.46 4.14
C LEU A 202 4.56 11.33 5.66
N VAL A 203 3.86 10.29 6.11
CA VAL A 203 3.61 10.03 7.54
C VAL A 203 4.59 8.99 8.05
N GLU A 204 5.27 9.30 9.16
CA GLU A 204 6.20 8.38 9.83
C GLU A 204 5.88 8.28 11.32
N ARG A 205 5.69 7.04 11.78
CA ARG A 205 5.39 6.68 13.17
C ARG A 205 6.47 7.15 14.13
N ARG A 206 7.74 6.97 13.78
CA ARG A 206 8.88 7.38 14.60
C ARG A 206 9.10 8.89 14.52
N PRO A 207 9.84 9.48 15.49
CA PRO A 207 10.17 10.91 15.46
C PRO A 207 11.00 11.35 14.25
N VAL A 208 11.62 10.41 13.53
CA VAL A 208 12.49 10.62 12.38
C VAL A 208 12.29 9.54 11.31
N ILE A 209 12.52 9.87 10.04
CA ILE A 209 12.51 8.96 8.90
C ILE A 209 13.81 8.14 8.80
N GLY A 210 13.89 7.22 7.85
CA GLY A 210 15.05 6.38 7.53
C GLY A 210 14.79 4.87 7.66
N GLY A 211 13.85 4.47 8.52
CA GLY A 211 13.44 3.08 8.71
C GLY A 211 14.58 2.14 9.15
N ASN A 212 14.49 0.86 8.80
CA ASN A 212 15.52 -0.13 9.15
C ASN A 212 16.83 0.08 8.39
N MET A 213 16.81 0.73 7.22
CA MET A 213 18.03 1.03 6.47
C MET A 213 18.96 1.97 7.25
N ALA A 214 18.41 2.92 8.00
CA ALA A 214 19.21 3.79 8.88
C ALA A 214 19.84 3.04 10.09
N ARG A 215 19.40 1.80 10.36
CA ARG A 215 19.95 0.98 11.46
C ARG A 215 21.07 0.07 11.00
N VAL A 216 21.25 -0.11 9.69
CA VAL A 216 22.32 -0.94 9.13
C VAL A 216 23.52 -0.09 8.74
N TYR A 217 24.73 -0.62 8.95
CA TYR A 217 25.95 0.14 8.64
C TYR A 217 26.26 0.12 7.14
N LYS A 218 26.24 -1.08 6.52
CA LYS A 218 26.51 -1.28 5.09
C LYS A 218 25.39 -2.03 4.38
N THR A 219 25.33 -1.88 3.06
CA THR A 219 24.34 -2.54 2.20
C THR A 219 25.01 -3.42 1.15
N PHE A 220 24.61 -4.70 1.10
CA PHE A 220 25.00 -5.60 0.01
C PHE A 220 24.24 -5.26 -1.28
N PRO A 221 24.75 -5.62 -2.47
CA PRO A 221 26.03 -6.30 -2.72
C PRO A 221 27.24 -5.35 -2.83
N THR A 222 27.03 -4.04 -2.87
CA THR A 222 28.09 -3.05 -3.14
C THR A 222 28.96 -2.73 -1.93
N ASP A 223 28.50 -3.09 -0.73
CA ASP A 223 29.17 -2.82 0.55
C ASP A 223 29.32 -1.31 0.85
N ASP A 224 28.42 -0.51 0.28
CA ASP A 224 28.30 0.92 0.54
C ASP A 224 27.77 1.19 1.95
N CYS A 225 28.17 2.33 2.52
CA CYS A 225 27.56 2.84 3.75
C CYS A 225 26.07 3.17 3.50
N ALA A 226 25.19 2.57 4.29
CA ALA A 226 23.75 2.76 4.13
C ALA A 226 23.34 4.23 4.30
N MET A 227 23.96 4.92 5.25
CA MET A 227 23.70 6.34 5.50
C MET A 227 24.16 7.24 4.36
N CYS A 228 25.20 6.86 3.60
CA CYS A 228 25.64 7.64 2.44
C CYS A 228 24.59 7.66 1.33
N ILE A 229 23.82 6.58 1.17
CA ILE A 229 22.73 6.50 0.20
C ILE A 229 21.46 7.15 0.75
N LEU A 230 21.17 6.92 2.04
CA LEU A 230 19.91 7.31 2.65
C LEU A 230 19.85 8.79 3.06
N SER A 231 20.94 9.33 3.62
CA SER A 231 20.99 10.70 4.16
C SER A 231 20.63 11.78 3.13
N PRO A 232 21.16 11.76 1.88
CA PRO A 232 20.77 12.73 0.86
C PRO A 232 19.25 12.70 0.60
N LYS A 233 18.67 11.52 0.43
CA LYS A 233 17.23 11.36 0.16
C LYS A 233 16.36 11.83 1.32
N MET A 234 16.78 11.60 2.56
CA MET A 234 16.05 12.12 3.73
C MET A 234 16.07 13.65 3.78
N ASN A 235 17.20 14.27 3.43
CA ASN A 235 17.31 15.73 3.37
C ASN A 235 16.49 16.31 2.20
N ASP A 236 16.48 15.64 1.06
CA ASP A 236 15.64 16.02 -0.09
C ASP A 236 14.17 16.01 0.33
N VAL A 237 13.71 14.93 0.96
CA VAL A 237 12.34 14.84 1.51
C VAL A 237 12.00 16.00 2.44
N ALA A 238 12.90 16.33 3.37
CA ALA A 238 12.65 17.38 4.37
C ALA A 238 12.64 18.80 3.81
N THR A 239 13.21 19.01 2.62
CA THR A 239 13.30 20.34 1.98
C THR A 239 12.43 20.44 0.73
N HIS A 240 11.85 19.34 0.26
CA HIS A 240 11.05 19.31 -0.95
C HIS A 240 9.73 20.06 -0.77
N LYS A 241 9.50 21.11 -1.57
CA LYS A 241 8.30 21.97 -1.50
C LYS A 241 6.96 21.25 -1.64
N ASN A 242 6.94 20.14 -2.37
CA ASN A 242 5.72 19.35 -2.57
C ASN A 242 5.53 18.22 -1.55
N ILE A 243 6.47 18.01 -0.62
CA ILE A 243 6.36 16.97 0.41
C ILE A 243 6.07 17.64 1.76
N GLU A 244 5.02 17.16 2.42
CA GLU A 244 4.74 17.45 3.81
C GLU A 244 5.17 16.25 4.65
N LEU A 245 6.27 16.41 5.37
CA LEU A 245 6.80 15.38 6.25
C LEU A 245 6.17 15.49 7.65
N ILE A 246 5.38 14.48 8.02
CA ILE A 246 4.67 14.40 9.29
C ILE A 246 5.25 13.23 10.09
N THR A 247 6.18 13.52 11.00
CA THR A 247 6.80 12.51 11.86
C THR A 247 6.19 12.47 13.25
N ASN A 248 6.51 11.42 14.01
CA ASN A 248 5.87 11.15 15.30
C ASN A 248 4.35 11.01 15.14
N ALA A 249 3.90 10.40 14.03
CA ALA A 249 2.51 10.40 13.63
C ALA A 249 2.08 9.08 12.97
N GLU A 250 0.82 8.72 13.17
CA GLU A 250 0.24 7.48 12.65
C GLU A 250 -1.07 7.77 11.92
N VAL A 251 -1.33 7.04 10.83
CA VAL A 251 -2.64 7.04 10.18
C VAL A 251 -3.57 6.15 11.00
N VAL A 252 -4.64 6.73 11.55
CA VAL A 252 -5.56 6.02 12.47
C VAL A 252 -6.87 5.61 11.81
N ALA A 253 -7.27 6.27 10.72
CA ALA A 253 -8.44 5.90 9.94
C ALA A 253 -8.29 6.35 8.48
N VAL A 254 -8.87 5.57 7.58
CA VAL A 254 -9.02 5.91 6.16
C VAL A 254 -10.44 5.56 5.74
N GLU A 255 -11.12 6.53 5.15
CA GLU A 255 -12.46 6.39 4.58
C GLU A 255 -12.42 6.80 3.09
N GLY A 256 -13.43 6.38 2.33
CA GLY A 256 -13.59 6.74 0.92
C GLY A 256 -13.17 5.65 -0.08
N GLU A 257 -12.95 6.05 -1.32
CA GLU A 257 -12.73 5.17 -2.45
C GLU A 257 -11.58 5.67 -3.36
N PRO A 258 -11.04 4.85 -4.28
CA PRO A 258 -9.93 5.25 -5.15
C PRO A 258 -10.18 6.60 -5.86
N GLY A 259 -9.31 7.58 -5.58
CA GLY A 259 -9.43 8.96 -6.08
C GLY A 259 -9.98 9.96 -5.06
N HIS A 260 -10.67 9.49 -4.02
CA HIS A 260 -11.35 10.30 -3.00
C HIS A 260 -11.20 9.65 -1.62
N PHE A 261 -9.97 9.59 -1.10
CA PHE A 261 -9.70 9.12 0.25
C PHE A 261 -9.64 10.28 1.22
N LYS A 262 -10.13 10.01 2.43
CA LYS A 262 -10.05 10.89 3.58
C LYS A 262 -9.32 10.16 4.70
N ALA A 263 -8.14 10.64 5.07
CA ALA A 263 -7.28 9.99 6.05
C ALA A 263 -7.14 10.85 7.31
N LYS A 264 -7.33 10.23 8.49
CA LYS A 264 -7.08 10.83 9.80
C LYS A 264 -5.70 10.43 10.29
N ILE A 265 -4.88 11.42 10.61
CA ILE A 265 -3.50 11.28 11.06
C ILE A 265 -3.42 11.80 12.50
N LYS A 266 -2.99 10.94 13.42
CA LYS A 266 -2.72 11.32 14.80
C LYS A 266 -1.25 11.67 14.95
N VAL A 267 -0.95 12.93 15.22
CA VAL A 267 0.39 13.40 15.57
C VAL A 267 0.53 13.29 17.08
N HIS A 268 1.47 12.48 17.55
CA HIS A 268 1.73 12.30 18.96
C HIS A 268 2.46 13.53 19.54
N PRO A 269 2.25 13.84 20.84
CA PRO A 269 3.03 14.85 21.54
C PRO A 269 4.53 14.60 21.36
N ARG A 270 5.25 15.63 20.91
CA ARG A 270 6.71 15.63 20.86
C ARG A 270 7.29 16.18 22.17
N TYR A 271 6.52 17.03 22.86
CA TYR A 271 6.91 17.85 24.00
C TYR A 271 8.10 18.79 23.74
N VAL A 272 8.42 18.96 22.46
CA VAL A 272 9.46 19.84 21.94
C VAL A 272 8.91 20.46 20.67
N ASP A 273 8.76 21.77 20.69
CA ASP A 273 8.30 22.57 19.55
C ASP A 273 9.30 22.42 18.38
N PRO A 274 8.89 21.76 17.28
CA PRO A 274 9.78 21.50 16.16
C PRO A 274 10.18 22.78 15.41
N SER A 275 9.37 23.85 15.48
CA SER A 275 9.69 25.13 14.84
C SER A 275 10.84 25.86 15.54
N LYS A 276 10.97 25.70 16.86
CA LYS A 276 12.02 26.33 17.67
C LYS A 276 13.24 25.45 17.87
N CYS A 277 13.08 24.13 17.90
CA CYS A 277 14.18 23.22 18.23
C CYS A 277 15.31 23.29 17.19
N THR A 278 16.53 23.54 17.64
CA THR A 278 17.73 23.59 16.78
C THR A 278 18.45 22.25 16.64
N GLY A 279 18.05 21.22 17.39
CA GLY A 279 18.73 19.92 17.36
C GLY A 279 20.14 19.92 17.96
N CYS A 280 20.48 20.87 18.83
CA CYS A 280 21.82 21.05 19.41
C CYS A 280 22.24 20.00 20.46
N GLY A 281 21.27 19.43 21.20
CA GLY A 281 21.50 18.32 22.12
C GLY A 281 21.81 18.64 23.58
N THR A 282 21.98 19.92 23.94
CA THR A 282 22.24 20.37 25.33
C THR A 282 21.22 19.83 26.34
N CYS A 283 19.96 19.70 25.92
CA CYS A 283 18.88 19.18 26.76
C CYS A 283 19.05 17.70 27.16
N SER A 284 19.77 16.91 26.36
CA SER A 284 19.97 15.47 26.58
C SER A 284 21.16 15.15 27.47
N GLU A 285 22.20 15.99 27.47
CA GLU A 285 23.44 15.81 28.24
C GLU A 285 23.16 15.57 29.73
N LYS A 286 22.36 16.46 30.33
CA LYS A 286 22.04 16.45 31.77
C LYS A 286 20.70 15.81 32.10
N CYS A 287 20.03 15.17 31.14
CA CYS A 287 18.76 14.50 31.42
C CYS A 287 18.98 13.32 32.38
N PRO A 288 18.29 13.28 33.55
CA PRO A 288 18.38 12.17 34.49
C PRO A 288 17.48 10.98 34.10
N GLY A 289 16.44 11.20 33.28
CA GLY A 289 15.55 10.14 32.81
C GLY A 289 16.29 9.12 31.94
N ARG A 290 15.89 7.85 32.05
CA ARG A 290 16.46 6.72 31.31
C ARG A 290 15.35 5.84 30.77
N ALA A 291 15.52 5.36 29.54
CA ALA A 291 14.67 4.37 28.89
C ALA A 291 15.57 3.32 28.21
N PRO A 292 15.07 2.11 27.95
CA PRO A 292 15.71 1.19 27.01
C PRO A 292 15.99 1.89 25.67
N ASP A 293 17.15 1.61 25.07
CA ASP A 293 17.48 2.13 23.75
C ASP A 293 16.94 1.21 22.65
N ASP A 294 15.68 1.44 22.26
CA ASP A 294 14.97 0.68 21.24
C ASP A 294 15.61 0.80 19.84
N TRP A 295 16.42 1.85 19.60
CA TRP A 295 17.12 2.03 18.34
C TRP A 295 18.31 1.09 18.24
N ASN A 296 19.17 1.13 19.26
CA ASN A 296 20.40 0.34 19.31
C ASN A 296 20.19 -1.11 19.79
N LEU A 297 19.03 -1.44 20.37
CA LEU A 297 18.70 -2.74 20.97
C LEU A 297 19.63 -3.14 22.12
N PHE A 298 20.38 -2.17 22.65
CA PHE A 298 21.37 -2.34 23.71
C PHE A 298 21.39 -1.12 24.62
N GLY A 299 21.51 -1.36 25.92
CA GLY A 299 21.74 -0.31 26.90
C GLY A 299 20.53 0.61 27.08
N THR A 300 20.81 1.87 27.41
CA THR A 300 19.79 2.85 27.75
C THR A 300 20.03 4.18 27.04
N ARG A 301 18.93 4.84 26.67
CA ARG A 301 18.92 6.23 26.18
C ARG A 301 18.37 7.18 27.23
N LYS A 302 18.52 8.48 26.99
CA LYS A 302 17.90 9.54 27.79
C LYS A 302 16.41 9.64 27.46
N ALA A 303 15.62 10.18 28.39
CA ALA A 303 14.20 10.44 28.16
C ALA A 303 13.96 11.49 27.06
N ILE A 304 14.83 12.49 26.93
CA ILE A 304 14.82 13.44 25.80
C ILE A 304 15.93 13.04 24.82
N TYR A 305 15.57 12.76 23.58
CA TYR A 305 16.47 12.12 22.62
C TYR A 305 16.13 12.46 21.16
N ILE A 306 17.07 12.15 20.26
CA ILE A 306 16.84 11.91 18.83
C ILE A 306 17.17 10.43 18.61
N PRO A 307 16.35 9.66 17.88
CA PRO A 307 16.59 8.21 17.72
C PRO A 307 17.98 7.85 17.20
N TYR A 308 18.52 8.62 16.26
CA TYR A 308 19.90 8.48 15.78
C TYR A 308 20.46 9.82 15.28
N PRO A 309 21.80 10.01 15.23
CA PRO A 309 22.42 11.33 15.02
C PRO A 309 22.05 12.04 13.72
N GLN A 310 21.82 11.28 12.64
CA GLN A 310 21.46 11.77 11.31
C GLN A 310 19.95 11.82 11.07
N GLY A 311 19.14 11.59 12.11
CA GLY A 311 17.69 11.52 12.00
C GLY A 311 17.07 12.81 11.47
N VAL A 312 16.13 12.65 10.53
CA VAL A 312 15.39 13.73 9.88
C VAL A 312 13.90 13.62 10.24
N PRO A 313 13.21 14.68 10.68
CA PRO A 313 13.76 16.00 10.98
C PRO A 313 14.66 15.92 12.22
N ARG A 314 15.73 16.73 12.24
CA ARG A 314 16.70 16.76 13.35
C ARG A 314 16.13 17.50 14.57
N LYS A 315 15.09 16.95 15.17
CA LYS A 315 14.31 17.54 16.27
C LYS A 315 14.19 16.53 17.41
N TYR A 316 14.47 16.99 18.62
CA TYR A 316 14.35 16.16 19.81
C TYR A 316 12.88 15.79 20.09
N VAL A 317 12.68 14.73 20.84
CA VAL A 317 11.39 14.28 21.39
C VAL A 317 11.59 13.89 22.86
N ILE A 318 10.57 14.04 23.68
CA ILE A 318 10.56 13.53 25.06
C ILE A 318 9.69 12.27 25.12
N ASP A 319 10.28 11.18 25.63
CA ASP A 319 9.56 9.98 26.00
C ASP A 319 8.75 10.24 27.29
N PRO A 320 7.41 10.22 27.22
CA PRO A 320 6.56 10.53 28.37
C PRO A 320 6.69 9.49 29.49
N ASN A 321 7.04 8.24 29.17
CA ASN A 321 7.14 7.15 30.14
C ASN A 321 8.46 7.20 30.93
N ALA A 322 9.50 7.80 30.36
CA ALA A 322 10.81 7.93 30.99
C ALA A 322 11.09 9.33 31.57
N CYS A 323 10.26 10.32 31.23
CA CYS A 323 10.43 11.70 31.68
C CYS A 323 9.98 11.87 33.14
N LEU A 324 10.91 12.27 34.02
CA LEU A 324 10.60 12.50 35.44
C LEU A 324 9.65 13.69 35.68
N TYR A 325 9.53 14.62 34.73
CA TYR A 325 8.52 15.68 34.80
C TYR A 325 7.12 15.13 34.52
N LEU A 326 6.95 14.44 33.38
CA LEU A 326 5.65 13.97 32.92
C LEU A 326 5.11 12.84 33.81
N THR A 327 6.00 12.05 34.43
CA THR A 327 5.60 10.96 35.33
C THR A 327 5.44 11.37 36.79
N ARG A 328 6.24 12.33 37.29
CA ARG A 328 6.32 12.66 38.73
C ARG A 328 6.27 14.15 39.07
N GLY A 329 6.35 15.04 38.08
CA GLY A 329 6.35 16.50 38.28
C GLY A 329 7.65 17.11 38.83
N ILE A 330 8.73 16.34 38.94
CA ILE A 330 9.91 16.74 39.76
C ILE A 330 11.13 17.29 39.00
N CYS A 331 11.14 17.28 37.66
CA CYS A 331 12.32 17.64 36.87
C CYS A 331 11.98 18.66 35.78
N ARG A 332 12.82 19.68 35.56
CA ARG A 332 12.68 20.64 34.43
C ARG A 332 14.04 21.03 33.82
N VAL A 333 15.02 20.13 33.93
CA VAL A 333 16.41 20.43 33.53
C VAL A 333 16.52 20.72 32.03
N CYS A 334 15.83 19.97 31.17
CA CYS A 334 15.84 20.19 29.72
C CYS A 334 15.25 21.55 29.33
N GLU A 335 14.19 21.99 30.01
CA GLU A 335 13.57 23.32 29.80
C GLU A 335 14.55 24.44 30.14
N LYS A 336 15.20 24.37 31.31
CA LYS A 336 16.19 25.36 31.76
C LYS A 336 17.42 25.46 30.85
N LEU A 337 17.84 24.34 30.27
CA LEU A 337 19.03 24.25 29.44
C LEU A 337 18.77 24.53 27.95
N CYS A 338 17.51 24.66 27.52
CA CYS A 338 17.18 24.84 26.11
C CYS A 338 17.34 26.32 25.70
N PRO A 339 18.37 26.69 24.92
CA PRO A 339 18.56 28.08 24.52
C PRO A 339 17.42 28.60 23.62
N ALA A 340 16.84 27.71 22.81
CA ALA A 340 15.75 28.04 21.89
C ALA A 340 14.35 28.06 22.56
N LYS A 341 14.27 27.74 23.85
CA LYS A 341 12.99 27.64 24.60
C LYS A 341 11.96 26.77 23.86
N ALA A 342 12.43 25.64 23.33
CA ALA A 342 11.62 24.73 22.51
C ALA A 342 10.88 23.67 23.35
N ILE A 343 11.19 23.48 24.62
CA ILE A 343 10.52 22.49 25.46
C ILE A 343 9.08 22.95 25.73
N ASN A 344 8.11 22.06 25.48
CA ASN A 344 6.69 22.32 25.72
C ASN A 344 6.05 21.07 26.34
N PHE A 345 5.98 21.01 27.67
CA PHE A 345 5.37 19.86 28.35
C PHE A 345 3.84 19.78 28.20
N GLU A 346 3.19 20.87 27.78
CA GLU A 346 1.74 20.95 27.58
C GLU A 346 1.31 20.53 26.17
N ASP A 347 2.26 20.09 25.33
CA ASP A 347 1.98 19.51 24.02
C ASP A 347 1.07 18.29 24.17
N LYS A 348 -0.10 18.33 23.52
CA LYS A 348 -1.09 17.25 23.52
C LYS A 348 -1.10 16.46 22.20
N GLY A 349 -0.21 16.80 21.27
CA GLY A 349 -0.33 16.35 19.90
C GLY A 349 -1.54 16.97 19.22
N GLU A 350 -1.85 16.48 18.03
CA GLU A 350 -2.98 16.95 17.23
C GLU A 350 -3.51 15.84 16.33
N GLU A 351 -4.75 16.00 15.89
CA GLU A 351 -5.34 15.17 14.84
C GLU A 351 -5.48 16.02 13.58
N ILE A 352 -4.90 15.53 12.49
CA ILE A 352 -4.90 16.17 11.19
C ILE A 352 -5.73 15.30 10.24
N GLU A 353 -6.49 15.94 9.37
CA GLU A 353 -7.28 15.27 8.35
C GLU A 353 -6.79 15.71 6.97
N VAL A 354 -6.51 14.73 6.10
CA VAL A 354 -6.02 14.98 4.74
C VAL A 354 -6.87 14.26 3.71
N GLU A 355 -7.15 14.95 2.61
CA GLU A 355 -7.82 14.38 1.44
C GLU A 355 -6.78 14.03 0.37
N VAL A 356 -6.79 12.78 -0.10
CA VAL A 356 -5.81 12.24 -1.04
C VAL A 356 -6.44 11.38 -2.11
N GLY A 357 -5.88 11.42 -3.33
CA GLY A 357 -6.34 10.60 -4.44
C GLY A 357 -5.83 9.16 -4.39
N ALA A 358 -4.69 8.94 -3.74
CA ALA A 358 -4.07 7.63 -3.61
C ALA A 358 -3.30 7.50 -2.28
N ILE A 359 -3.07 6.25 -1.87
CA ILE A 359 -2.33 5.90 -0.67
C ILE A 359 -1.27 4.84 -1.03
N ILE A 360 -0.03 5.06 -0.58
CA ILE A 360 1.07 4.09 -0.67
C ILE A 360 1.40 3.62 0.73
N VAL A 361 1.35 2.31 0.96
CA VAL A 361 1.73 1.69 2.23
C VAL A 361 3.16 1.17 2.12
N ALA A 362 4.06 1.78 2.90
CA ALA A 362 5.51 1.49 2.90
C ALA A 362 6.04 1.36 4.35
N THR A 363 5.28 0.71 5.22
CA THR A 363 5.53 0.59 6.67
C THR A 363 6.72 -0.32 7.02
N GLY A 364 7.36 -0.93 6.03
CA GLY A 364 8.55 -1.75 6.20
C GLY A 364 8.26 -3.10 6.85
N PHE A 365 9.17 -3.54 7.71
CA PHE A 365 9.11 -4.83 8.40
C PHE A 365 9.64 -4.71 9.83
N GLU A 366 9.33 -5.71 10.65
CA GLU A 366 9.90 -5.89 11.99
C GLU A 366 10.77 -7.16 12.00
N GLU A 367 11.88 -7.13 12.73
CA GLU A 367 12.74 -8.31 12.89
C GLU A 367 11.99 -9.38 13.69
N TRP A 368 11.99 -10.61 13.20
CA TRP A 368 11.37 -11.72 13.91
C TRP A 368 12.18 -12.06 15.18
N SER A 369 11.47 -12.24 16.31
CA SER A 369 12.12 -12.55 17.59
C SER A 369 12.44 -14.05 17.71
N PRO A 370 13.71 -14.44 17.99
CA PRO A 370 14.10 -15.84 18.16
C PRO A 370 13.77 -16.45 19.53
N GLU A 371 13.07 -15.73 20.42
CA GLU A 371 12.64 -16.24 21.73
C GLU A 371 11.88 -17.57 21.67
N PRO A 372 10.97 -17.84 20.70
CA PRO A 372 10.28 -19.13 20.63
C PRO A 372 11.19 -20.33 20.33
N LEU A 373 12.40 -20.10 19.79
CA LEU A 373 13.38 -21.16 19.47
C LEU A 373 14.36 -21.33 20.63
N ALA A 374 13.86 -21.87 21.74
CA ALA A 374 14.61 -22.05 22.98
C ALA A 374 15.94 -22.79 22.80
N GLN A 375 16.05 -23.69 21.81
CA GLN A 375 17.29 -24.42 21.50
C GLN A 375 18.45 -23.52 21.06
N TYR A 376 18.17 -22.32 20.55
CA TYR A 376 19.20 -21.34 20.19
C TYR A 376 19.60 -20.46 21.37
N GLY A 377 18.83 -20.48 22.47
CA GLY A 377 19.21 -19.82 23.72
C GLY A 377 19.24 -18.29 23.66
N TYR A 378 18.52 -17.66 22.75
CA TYR A 378 18.31 -16.21 22.75
C TYR A 378 17.64 -15.77 24.07
N GLY A 379 18.12 -14.68 24.67
CA GLY A 379 17.71 -14.25 26.01
C GLY A 379 18.33 -15.05 27.18
N ARG A 380 18.77 -16.29 26.95
CA ARG A 380 19.49 -17.11 27.95
C ARG A 380 21.00 -16.92 27.89
N TYR A 381 21.57 -16.93 26.69
CA TYR A 381 23.01 -16.78 26.46
C TYR A 381 23.30 -15.36 25.99
N LYS A 382 24.10 -14.61 26.75
CA LYS A 382 24.44 -13.22 26.44
C LYS A 382 25.03 -13.02 25.04
N ASN A 383 25.78 -14.01 24.56
CA ASN A 383 26.46 -13.94 23.26
C ASN A 383 25.58 -14.38 22.07
N VAL A 384 24.32 -14.74 22.30
CA VAL A 384 23.36 -15.02 21.23
C VAL A 384 22.58 -13.75 20.96
N VAL A 385 22.82 -13.15 19.80
CA VAL A 385 22.24 -11.87 19.38
C VAL A 385 21.53 -12.01 18.03
N THR A 386 20.56 -11.13 17.77
CA THR A 386 19.88 -11.04 16.47
C THR A 386 20.76 -10.37 15.42
N LEU A 387 20.35 -10.44 14.16
CA LEU A 387 21.07 -9.79 13.06
C LEU A 387 21.06 -8.27 13.21
N MET A 388 19.93 -7.68 13.63
CA MET A 388 19.87 -6.22 13.87
C MET A 388 20.75 -5.82 15.05
N GLN A 389 20.75 -6.59 16.14
CA GLN A 389 21.66 -6.38 17.26
C GLN A 389 23.12 -6.42 16.79
N PHE A 390 23.51 -7.46 16.06
CA PHE A 390 24.85 -7.58 15.51
C PHE A 390 25.22 -6.39 14.62
N THR A 391 24.30 -5.96 13.76
CA THR A 391 24.51 -4.82 12.88
C THR A 391 24.69 -3.51 13.65
N ARG A 392 23.96 -3.31 14.76
CA ARG A 392 24.16 -2.15 15.63
C ARG A 392 25.54 -2.15 16.29
N MET A 393 26.10 -3.31 16.65
CA MET A 393 27.49 -3.38 17.15
C MET A 393 28.52 -2.99 16.08
N PHE A 394 28.23 -3.31 14.82
CA PHE A 394 29.12 -3.02 13.70
C PHE A 394 29.08 -1.54 13.27
N ASP A 395 28.04 -0.80 13.65
CA ASP A 395 27.90 0.61 13.33
C ASP A 395 28.82 1.49 14.21
N VAL A 396 29.55 2.40 13.57
CA VAL A 396 30.44 3.37 14.24
C VAL A 396 29.71 4.33 15.19
N THR A 397 28.43 4.58 14.92
CA THR A 397 27.50 5.35 15.78
C THR A 397 26.70 4.46 16.73
N GLY A 398 26.92 3.15 16.66
CA GLY A 398 26.29 2.16 17.52
C GLY A 398 26.90 2.09 18.92
N PRO A 399 26.32 1.25 19.80
CA PRO A 399 26.64 1.22 21.22
C PRO A 399 28.08 0.78 21.53
N THR A 400 28.75 0.10 20.61
CA THR A 400 30.11 -0.41 20.77
C THR A 400 31.12 0.32 19.88
N GLY A 401 30.71 1.42 19.21
CA GLY A 401 31.58 2.24 18.37
C GLY A 401 32.20 1.48 17.20
N GLY A 402 31.43 0.58 16.57
CA GLY A 402 31.87 -0.25 15.44
C GLY A 402 32.72 -1.47 15.82
N LYS A 403 32.82 -1.80 17.11
CA LYS A 403 33.56 -2.97 17.60
C LYS A 403 32.61 -4.10 17.94
N VAL A 404 32.76 -5.24 17.27
CA VAL A 404 32.04 -6.47 17.64
C VAL A 404 32.65 -7.02 18.92
N VAL A 405 31.84 -7.10 19.98
CA VAL A 405 32.25 -7.59 21.30
C VAL A 405 31.28 -8.64 21.81
N ARG A 406 31.77 -9.47 22.73
CA ARG A 406 30.94 -10.40 23.50
C ARG A 406 30.25 -9.65 24.66
N LEU A 407 28.99 -9.99 24.94
CA LEU A 407 28.14 -9.32 25.93
C LEU A 407 28.18 -9.97 27.32
#